data_AF-A0A8T4AJX6-F1
#
_entry.id   AF-A0A8T4AJX6-F1
#
_cell.length_a   1.000
_cell.length_b   1.000
_cell.length_c   1.000
_cell.angle_alpha   90.00
_cell.angle_beta   90.00
_cell.angle_gamma   90.00
#
_symmetry.space_group_name_H-M   'P 1'
#
loop_
_entity.id
_entity.type
_entity.pdbx_description
1 polymer ?
#
loop_
_entity_poly.entity_id
_entity_poly.type
_entity_poly.pdbx_seq_one_letter_code
_entity_poly.pdbx_strand_id
1 'polypeptide(L)' 'MINNIVAILLAGSKGSRLLPLINQRGQPTIPFGEKYRIIDFTLAIRVNT' A
#
# COMPACT_ATOMS: atom_id res chain seq x y z
N MET A 1 21.42 -17.41 -3.03
CA MET A 1 20.31 -16.97 -2.16
C MET A 1 20.72 -15.67 -1.49
N ILE A 2 19.97 -14.59 -1.72
CA ILE A 2 20.22 -13.30 -1.07
C ILE A 2 19.38 -13.31 0.22
N ASN A 3 20.02 -13.57 1.36
CA ASN A 3 19.29 -13.82 2.61
C ASN A 3 18.84 -12.54 3.34
N ASN A 4 19.27 -11.35 2.89
CA ASN A 4 18.89 -10.08 3.50
C ASN A 4 18.57 -9.06 2.40
N ILE A 5 17.27 -8.83 2.16
CA ILE A 5 16.80 -7.78 1.26
C ILE A 5 15.87 -6.87 2.06
N VAL A 6 16.22 -5.58 2.14
CA VAL A 6 15.37 -4.54 2.71
C VAL A 6 14.48 -4.01 1.60
N ALA A 7 13.16 -4.16 1.76
CA ALA A 7 12.18 -3.53 0.88
C ALA A 7 11.70 -2.22 1.53
N ILE A 8 11.83 -1.11 0.82
CA ILE A 8 11.36 0.21 1.28
C ILE A 8 10.14 0.58 0.44
N LEU A 9 9.00 0.71 1.10
CA LEU A 9 7.76 1.16 0.47
C LEU A 9 7.50 2.63 0.83
N LEU A 10 7.61 3.51 -0.16
CA LEU A 10 7.27 4.92 -0.01
C LEU A 10 5.76 5.12 -0.22
N ALA A 11 4.98 4.85 0.82
CA ALA A 11 3.53 4.93 0.81
C ALA A 11 2.96 6.36 1.01
N GLY A 12 3.79 7.39 0.86
CA GLY A 12 3.44 8.78 1.13
C GLY A 12 2.94 9.53 -0.10
N SER A 13 1.63 9.76 -0.19
CA SER A 13 1.03 10.70 -1.14
C SER A 13 -0.25 11.32 -0.55
N LYS A 14 -0.51 12.59 -0.86
CA LYS A 14 -1.67 13.37 -0.35
C LYS A 14 -3.02 12.84 -0.84
N GLY A 15 -3.04 11.98 -1.86
CA GLY A 15 -4.24 11.33 -2.37
C GLY A 15 -5.40 12.29 -2.70
N SER A 16 -5.12 13.47 -3.23
CA SER A 16 -6.16 14.49 -3.52
C SER A 16 -7.31 13.98 -4.42
N ARG A 17 -7.08 12.92 -5.20
CA ARG A 17 -8.07 12.32 -6.10
C ARG A 17 -9.06 11.35 -5.44
N LEU A 18 -8.83 10.88 -4.21
CA LEU A 18 -9.81 10.04 -3.50
C LEU A 18 -10.40 10.75 -2.29
N LEU A 19 -10.25 12.08 -2.19
CA LEU A 19 -11.04 12.87 -1.24
C LEU A 19 -12.54 12.68 -1.56
N PRO A 20 -13.41 12.44 -0.56
CA PRO A 20 -13.19 12.54 0.89
C PRO A 20 -12.75 11.24 1.59
N LEU A 21 -12.59 10.12 0.88
CA LEU A 21 -12.29 8.80 1.46
C LEU A 21 -10.96 8.74 2.23
N ILE A 22 -10.06 9.71 2.01
CA ILE A 22 -8.72 9.81 2.61
C ILE A 22 -8.64 10.88 3.72
N ASN A 23 -9.73 11.57 4.06
CA ASN A 23 -9.69 12.69 5.02
C ASN A 23 -9.23 12.29 6.43
N GLN A 24 -9.44 11.03 6.83
CA GLN A 24 -9.08 10.52 8.15
C GLN A 24 -8.02 9.40 8.12
N ARG A 25 -7.57 8.97 6.93
CA ARG A 25 -6.68 7.80 6.76
C ARG A 25 -5.77 8.04 5.56
N GLY A 26 -4.47 7.75 5.65
CA GLY A 26 -3.58 7.88 4.49
C GLY A 26 -3.96 6.99 3.31
N GLN A 27 -3.60 7.42 2.10
CA GLN A 27 -3.87 6.70 0.85
C GLN A 27 -3.54 5.19 0.84
N PRO A 28 -2.47 4.68 1.50
CA PRO A 28 -2.17 3.25 1.48
C PRO A 28 -3.15 2.37 2.27
N THR A 29 -3.92 2.94 3.21
CA THR A 29 -4.86 2.20 4.05
C THR A 29 -6.26 2.13 3.45
N ILE A 30 -6.45 2.68 2.24
CA ILE A 30 -7.75 2.70 1.58
C ILE A 30 -8.17 1.26 1.26
N PRO A 31 -9.37 0.84 1.68
CA PRO A 31 -9.90 -0.47 1.34
C PRO A 31 -10.17 -0.54 -0.18
N PHE A 32 -9.78 -1.65 -0.78
CA PHE A 32 -9.92 -1.97 -2.20
C PHE A 32 -10.34 -3.44 -2.33
N GLY A 33 -11.37 -3.71 -3.14
CA GLY A 33 -11.84 -5.08 -3.39
C GLY A 33 -12.30 -5.80 -2.12
N GLU A 34 -13.21 -5.17 -1.35
CA GLU A 34 -13.85 -5.64 -0.11
C GLU A 34 -12.93 -5.94 1.09
N LYS A 35 -11.88 -6.74 0.91
CA LYS A 35 -11.03 -7.26 1.99
C LYS A 35 -9.58 -6.77 1.95
N TYR A 36 -9.15 -6.18 0.85
CA TYR A 36 -7.75 -5.77 0.67
C TYR A 36 -7.58 -4.27 0.86
N ARG A 37 -6.33 -3.86 1.11
CA ARG A 37 -5.90 -2.47 1.02
C ARG A 37 -4.92 -2.34 -0.14
N ILE A 38 -4.80 -1.13 -0.69
CA ILE A 38 -3.88 -0.87 -1.81
C ILE A 38 -2.44 -1.32 -1.48
N ILE A 39 -2.01 -1.18 -0.23
CA ILE A 39 -0.70 -1.64 0.24
C ILE A 39 -0.47 -3.16 0.14
N ASP A 40 -1.54 -3.96 0.21
CA ASP A 40 -1.45 -5.43 0.21
C ASP A 40 -0.98 -5.96 -1.15
N PHE A 41 -1.28 -5.26 -2.25
CA PHE A 41 -0.78 -5.61 -3.58
C PHE A 41 0.74 -5.47 -3.69
N THR A 42 1.30 -4.39 -3.11
CA THR A 42 2.74 -4.16 -3.17
C THR A 42 3.52 -5.16 -2.31
N LEU A 43 2.94 -5.58 -1.18
CA LEU A 43 3.52 -6.62 -0.33
C LEU A 43 3.44 -8.01 -0.99
N ALA A 44 2.33 -8.35 -1.63
CA ALA A 44 2.15 -9.64 -2.30
C ALA A 44 3.16 -9.86 -3.44
N ILE A 45 3.47 -8.81 -4.22
CA ILE A 45 4.49 -8.87 -5.27
C ILE A 45 5.88 -9.21 -4.70
N ARG A 46 6.21 -8.69 -3.51
CA ARG A 46 7.51 -8.92 -2.89
C ARG A 46 7.64 -10.30 -2.26
N VAL A 47 6.58 -10.82 -1.65
CA VAL A 47 6.60 -12.13 -0.98
C VAL A 47 6.63 -13.28 -1.99
N ASN A 48 6.04 -13.09 -3.17
CA ASN A 48 5.94 -14.12 -4.20
C ASN A 48 7.17 -14.21 -5.15
N THR A 49 8.24 -13.45 -4.91
CA THR A 49 9.44 -13.36 -5.77
C THR A 49 10.72 -13.59 -4.96
#